data_AF-A0A9P7NPG9-F1
#
_entry.id   AF-A0A9P7NPG9-F1
#
_cell.length_a   1.000
_cell.length_b   1.000
_cell.length_c   1.000
_cell.angle_alpha   90.00
_cell.angle_beta   90.00
_cell.angle_gamma   90.00
#
_symmetry.space_group_name_H-M   'P 1'
#
loop_
_entity.id
_entity.type
_entity.pdbx_description
1 polymer ?
#
loop_
_entity_poly.entity_id
_entity_poly.type
_entity_poly.pdbx_seq_one_letter_code
_entity_poly.pdbx_strand_id
1 'polypeptide(L)'
;MQKLLKRAHQAERRASRRWDVKKEGEEIGNRLRTRRSLREAVEEARQNVLDARKARKEDWELGPIAPKRDLGFNSYGVASSTIRFDWSNDGRARVRPEIIEKRCAWAGEPARLNLAPGDRVVILDGPDRGKIDRIEEIDKDTGTVLLEKCHRVLAQSMLDQPPQSKAVPISLSAVRLVYPIPDPATGVVRDTIINQLKHVRANMKSPNMTFERWEYGKKWDRVALGLNMIIPWPKVEPPEVHTTEADTVRTEVEHRTFYHRLLTPPMPEVVIDELRNKYSQFRTRHEPWYVEKISRYEANSKHGRKDALRDMQTPLEELKEKQRELKASKGEPVLSEDMLEKIGQLMAKKEGQASSQAGASAVTAESTP
;
A
#
# COMPACT_ATOMS: atom_id res chain seq x y z
N MET A 1 3.34 -35.74 -4.52
CA MET A 1 2.77 -34.41 -4.87
C MET A 1 3.28 -33.28 -3.98
N GLN A 2 3.25 -33.38 -2.65
CA GLN A 2 3.72 -32.33 -1.74
C GLN A 2 5.16 -31.84 -2.03
N LYS A 3 6.08 -32.73 -2.44
CA LYS A 3 7.46 -32.37 -2.81
C LYS A 3 7.55 -31.46 -4.03
N LEU A 4 6.66 -31.64 -5.02
CA LEU A 4 6.61 -30.80 -6.23
C LEU A 4 6.14 -29.39 -5.88
N LEU A 5 5.08 -29.28 -5.07
CA LEU A 5 4.60 -27.99 -4.57
C LEU A 5 5.67 -27.28 -3.72
N LYS A 6 6.35 -28.02 -2.84
CA LYS A 6 7.48 -27.46 -2.06
C LYS A 6 8.60 -26.93 -2.95
N ARG A 7 8.91 -27.60 -4.08
CA ARG A 7 9.90 -27.13 -5.05
C ARG A 7 9.47 -25.82 -5.72
N ALA A 8 8.22 -25.76 -6.20
CA ALA A 8 7.68 -24.55 -6.83
C ALA A 8 7.69 -23.37 -5.84
N HIS A 9 7.16 -23.56 -4.62
CA HIS A 9 7.20 -22.53 -3.58
C HIS A 9 8.62 -22.11 -3.19
N GLN A 10 9.58 -23.03 -3.19
CA GLN A 10 10.98 -22.67 -2.94
C GLN A 10 11.55 -21.80 -4.08
N ALA A 11 11.20 -22.09 -5.33
CA ALA A 11 11.59 -21.26 -6.47
C ALA A 11 10.94 -19.87 -6.40
N GLU A 12 9.65 -19.79 -6.06
CA GLU A 12 8.91 -18.53 -5.85
C GLU A 12 9.58 -17.67 -4.78
N ARG A 13 9.87 -18.25 -3.62
CA ARG A 13 10.56 -17.54 -2.52
C ARG A 13 11.95 -17.05 -2.91
N ARG A 14 12.68 -17.82 -3.73
CA ARG A 14 14.01 -17.39 -4.22
C ARG A 14 13.89 -16.24 -5.20
N ALA A 15 12.92 -16.29 -6.10
CA ALA A 15 12.66 -15.22 -7.06
C ALA A 15 12.17 -13.94 -6.36
N SER A 16 11.21 -14.07 -5.42
CA SER A 16 10.72 -12.94 -4.63
C SER A 16 11.86 -12.29 -3.85
N ARG A 17 12.67 -13.08 -3.13
CA ARG A 17 13.82 -12.55 -2.38
C ARG A 17 14.82 -11.82 -3.28
N ARG A 18 15.11 -12.32 -4.47
CA ARG A 18 16.00 -11.64 -5.43
C ARG A 18 15.40 -10.31 -5.90
N TRP A 19 14.09 -10.30 -6.15
CA TRP A 19 13.39 -9.09 -6.54
C TRP A 19 13.35 -8.06 -5.39
N ASP A 20 13.10 -8.51 -4.16
CA ASP A 20 13.12 -7.67 -2.96
C ASP A 20 14.50 -7.02 -2.78
N VAL A 21 15.59 -7.79 -2.89
CA VAL A 21 16.96 -7.26 -2.82
C VAL A 21 17.24 -6.25 -3.93
N LYS A 22 16.78 -6.51 -5.15
CA LYS A 22 16.95 -5.57 -6.28
C LYS A 22 16.18 -4.27 -6.02
N LYS A 23 14.93 -4.39 -5.58
CA LYS A 23 14.06 -3.26 -5.24
C LYS A 23 14.64 -2.44 -4.10
N GLU A 24 15.14 -3.07 -3.04
CA GLU A 24 15.84 -2.41 -1.94
C GLU A 24 17.07 -1.64 -2.45
N GLY A 25 17.86 -2.26 -3.33
CA GLY A 25 19.01 -1.60 -3.98
C GLY A 25 18.62 -0.35 -4.78
N GLU A 26 17.55 -0.45 -5.58
CA GLU A 26 16.99 0.68 -6.33
C GLU A 26 16.46 1.78 -5.40
N GLU A 27 15.76 1.41 -4.33
CA GLU A 27 15.24 2.35 -3.32
C GLU A 27 16.37 3.08 -2.57
N ILE A 28 17.45 2.37 -2.21
CA ILE A 28 18.64 2.98 -1.60
C ILE A 28 19.30 3.96 -2.57
N GLY A 29 19.47 3.56 -3.84
CA GLY A 29 20.01 4.43 -4.88
C GLY A 29 19.18 5.70 -5.08
N ASN A 30 17.86 5.56 -5.17
CA ASN A 30 16.92 6.68 -5.29
C ASN A 30 16.94 7.59 -4.06
N ARG A 31 17.05 7.02 -2.85
CA ARG A 31 17.17 7.78 -1.60
C ARG A 31 18.46 8.61 -1.56
N LEU A 32 19.58 8.05 -1.98
CA LEU A 32 20.87 8.76 -2.02
C LEU A 32 20.84 9.92 -3.02
N ARG A 33 20.29 9.70 -4.24
CA ARG A 33 20.10 10.75 -5.24
C ARG A 33 19.19 11.87 -4.72
N THR A 34 18.03 11.49 -4.18
CA THR A 34 17.08 12.45 -3.60
C THR A 34 17.71 13.26 -2.46
N ARG A 35 18.49 12.61 -1.58
CA ARG A 35 19.20 13.31 -0.50
C ARG A 35 20.21 14.33 -1.04
N ARG A 36 20.91 14.01 -2.12
CA ARG A 36 21.83 14.94 -2.78
C ARG A 36 21.07 16.14 -3.37
N SER A 37 20.02 15.88 -4.15
CA SER A 37 19.18 16.93 -4.74
C SER A 37 18.55 17.84 -3.68
N LEU A 38 18.06 17.27 -2.57
CA LEU A 38 17.53 18.04 -1.43
C LEU A 38 18.60 18.92 -0.78
N ARG A 39 19.83 18.41 -0.62
CA ARG A 39 20.93 19.22 -0.07
C ARG A 39 21.29 20.38 -0.98
N GLU A 40 21.38 20.13 -2.28
CA GLU A 40 21.66 21.17 -3.28
C GLU A 40 20.58 22.27 -3.23
N ALA A 41 19.30 21.91 -3.14
CA ALA A 41 18.20 22.87 -3.06
C ALA A 41 18.13 23.65 -1.74
N VAL A 42 18.44 22.99 -0.62
CA VAL A 42 18.51 23.67 0.69
C VAL A 42 19.68 24.65 0.72
N GLU A 43 20.82 24.27 0.16
CA GLU A 43 21.98 25.16 0.06
C GLU A 43 21.69 26.34 -0.87
N GLU A 44 21.08 26.11 -2.03
CA GLU A 44 20.63 27.17 -2.95
C GLU A 44 19.68 28.15 -2.23
N ALA A 45 18.68 27.63 -1.49
CA ALA A 45 17.76 28.47 -0.73
C ALA A 45 18.48 29.28 0.36
N ARG A 46 19.48 28.68 1.03
CA ARG A 46 20.29 29.36 2.04
C ARG A 46 21.13 30.47 1.44
N GLN A 47 21.82 30.21 0.32
CA GLN A 47 22.62 31.22 -0.37
C GLN A 47 21.74 32.39 -0.83
N ASN A 48 20.58 32.10 -1.43
CA ASN A 48 19.61 33.14 -1.80
C ASN A 48 19.19 34.03 -0.62
N VAL A 49 19.02 33.48 0.59
CA VAL A 49 18.70 34.26 1.79
C VAL A 49 19.87 35.13 2.23
N LEU A 50 21.11 34.63 2.14
CA LEU A 50 22.30 35.40 2.47
C LEU A 50 22.54 36.53 1.47
N ASP A 51 22.42 36.23 0.18
CA ASP A 51 22.55 37.20 -0.91
C ASP A 51 21.48 38.29 -0.81
N ALA A 52 20.23 37.94 -0.49
CA ALA A 52 19.16 38.92 -0.27
C ALA A 52 19.44 39.85 0.92
N ARG A 53 20.08 39.36 1.99
CA ARG A 53 20.49 40.20 3.13
C ARG A 53 21.59 41.17 2.75
N LYS A 54 22.58 40.70 1.98
CA LYS A 54 23.68 41.53 1.49
C LYS A 54 23.15 42.60 0.53
N ALA A 55 22.31 42.19 -0.43
CA ALA A 55 21.67 43.10 -1.39
C ALA A 55 20.88 44.21 -0.69
N ARG A 56 20.06 43.86 0.31
CA ARG A 56 19.31 44.85 1.09
C ARG A 56 20.21 45.89 1.78
N LYS A 57 21.36 45.46 2.30
CA LYS A 57 22.32 46.36 2.95
C LYS A 57 23.00 47.28 1.93
N GLU A 58 23.45 46.72 0.82
CA GLU A 58 24.07 47.50 -0.28
C GLU A 58 23.09 48.52 -0.86
N ASP A 59 21.83 48.13 -1.09
CA ASP A 59 20.80 49.01 -1.64
C ASP A 59 20.51 50.20 -0.68
N TRP A 60 20.58 49.96 0.63
CA TRP A 60 20.45 51.00 1.65
C TRP A 60 21.66 51.94 1.69
N GLU A 61 22.87 51.41 1.63
CA GLU A 61 24.12 52.21 1.71
C GLU A 61 24.38 53.01 0.43
N LEU A 62 24.09 52.43 -0.74
CA LEU A 62 24.37 53.00 -2.04
C LEU A 62 23.23 53.88 -2.57
N GLY A 63 22.00 53.70 -2.09
CA GLY A 63 20.84 54.51 -2.48
C GLY A 63 20.68 54.60 -4.01
N PRO A 64 20.89 55.78 -4.64
CA PRO A 64 20.73 55.95 -6.08
C PRO A 64 21.78 55.21 -6.93
N ILE A 65 22.93 54.83 -6.36
CA ILE A 65 24.00 54.09 -7.06
C ILE A 65 23.95 52.58 -6.79
N ALA A 66 22.81 52.06 -6.32
CA ALA A 66 22.62 50.63 -6.11
C ALA A 66 22.80 49.82 -7.42
N PRO A 67 23.53 48.69 -7.41
CA PRO A 67 23.78 47.92 -8.61
C PRO A 67 22.50 47.26 -9.12
N LYS A 68 22.25 47.37 -10.43
CA LYS A 68 21.13 46.69 -11.09
C LYS A 68 21.47 45.21 -11.28
N ARG A 69 20.91 44.35 -10.43
CA ARG A 69 21.19 42.90 -10.44
C ARG A 69 20.38 42.14 -11.50
N ASP A 70 19.30 42.73 -12.00
CA ASP A 70 18.35 42.12 -12.94
C ASP A 70 18.72 42.30 -14.43
N LEU A 71 19.98 42.62 -14.74
CA LEU A 71 20.42 42.95 -16.12
C LEU A 71 20.50 41.74 -17.07
N GLY A 72 19.92 40.59 -16.73
CA GLY A 72 19.81 39.41 -17.61
C GLY A 72 21.10 38.61 -17.83
N PHE A 73 22.27 39.17 -17.49
CA PHE A 73 23.55 38.45 -17.51
C PHE A 73 23.75 37.53 -16.30
N ASN A 74 23.01 37.77 -15.23
CA ASN A 74 23.09 37.02 -13.98
C ASN A 74 21.78 36.26 -13.75
N SER A 75 21.87 35.04 -13.22
CA SER A 75 20.74 34.23 -12.77
C SER A 75 20.15 34.72 -11.44
N TYR A 76 20.10 36.05 -11.23
CA TYR A 76 19.64 36.64 -9.98
C TYR A 76 18.14 36.40 -9.81
N GLY A 77 17.74 35.88 -8.64
CA GLY A 77 16.35 35.56 -8.33
C GLY A 77 15.78 34.35 -9.08
N VAL A 78 16.59 33.62 -9.85
CA VAL A 78 16.19 32.43 -10.59
C VAL A 78 16.47 31.19 -9.74
N ALA A 79 15.49 30.30 -9.62
CA ALA A 79 15.69 29.00 -9.00
C ALA A 79 16.24 27.99 -10.01
N SER A 80 17.27 27.23 -9.62
CA SER A 80 17.96 26.30 -10.53
C SER A 80 17.72 24.83 -10.18
N SER A 81 17.59 24.48 -8.90
CA SER A 81 17.40 23.08 -8.52
C SER A 81 16.00 22.55 -8.84
N THR A 82 15.93 21.41 -9.51
CA THR A 82 14.69 20.75 -9.95
C THR A 82 13.70 20.50 -8.80
N ILE A 83 14.21 20.12 -7.64
CA ILE A 83 13.38 19.76 -6.48
C ILE A 83 12.65 20.96 -5.85
N ARG A 84 13.01 22.20 -6.24
CA ARG A 84 12.24 23.40 -5.88
C ARG A 84 10.92 23.45 -6.64
N PHE A 85 10.88 22.90 -7.86
CA PHE A 85 9.72 22.90 -8.75
C PHE A 85 8.92 21.60 -8.69
N ASP A 86 9.58 20.49 -8.39
CA ASP A 86 8.91 19.19 -8.24
C ASP A 86 9.45 18.46 -7.00
N TRP A 87 8.60 18.33 -5.99
CA TRP A 87 8.97 17.65 -4.74
C TRP A 87 9.01 16.12 -4.88
N SER A 88 8.44 15.57 -5.96
CA SER A 88 8.48 14.14 -6.28
C SER A 88 9.82 13.73 -6.93
N ASN A 89 10.62 14.69 -7.41
CA ASN A 89 11.90 14.48 -8.07
C ASN A 89 11.78 13.43 -9.20
N ASP A 90 10.90 13.69 -10.17
CA ASP A 90 10.53 12.77 -11.25
C ASP A 90 9.95 11.44 -10.73
N GLY A 91 9.15 11.48 -9.65
CA GLY A 91 8.59 10.30 -9.00
C GLY A 91 9.59 9.41 -8.24
N ARG A 92 10.85 9.84 -8.09
CA ARG A 92 11.90 9.07 -7.37
C ARG A 92 11.89 9.33 -5.87
N ALA A 93 11.46 10.52 -5.45
CA ALA A 93 11.40 10.91 -4.06
C ALA A 93 10.11 10.38 -3.43
N ARG A 94 10.28 9.45 -2.47
CA ARG A 94 9.18 9.04 -1.60
C ARG A 94 9.21 9.85 -0.32
N VAL A 95 8.22 10.71 -0.16
CA VAL A 95 8.00 11.45 1.10
C VAL A 95 7.53 10.45 2.16
N ARG A 96 7.93 10.66 3.42
CA ARG A 96 7.46 9.81 4.52
C ARG A 96 5.95 9.95 4.68
N PRO A 97 5.20 8.85 4.88
CA PRO A 97 3.74 8.89 4.98
C PRO A 97 3.25 9.82 6.08
N GLU A 98 3.93 9.86 7.23
CA GLU A 98 3.63 10.77 8.35
C GLU A 98 3.61 12.26 7.96
N ILE A 99 4.48 12.65 7.02
CA ILE A 99 4.55 14.05 6.55
C ILE A 99 3.37 14.34 5.63
N ILE A 100 3.01 13.38 4.78
CA ILE A 100 1.87 13.49 3.86
C ILE A 100 0.57 13.57 4.67
N GLU A 101 0.42 12.72 5.67
CA GLU A 101 -0.72 12.75 6.60
C GLU A 101 -0.84 14.10 7.31
N LYS A 102 0.26 14.67 7.81
CA LYS A 102 0.27 16.02 8.41
C LYS A 102 -0.14 17.11 7.43
N ARG A 103 0.32 17.03 6.17
CA ARG A 103 -0.06 17.97 5.11
C ARG A 103 -1.55 17.88 4.77
N CYS A 104 -2.09 16.66 4.72
CA CYS A 104 -3.47 16.37 4.36
C CYS A 104 -4.46 16.47 5.53
N ALA A 105 -3.99 16.52 6.79
CA ALA A 105 -4.81 16.33 8.00
C ALA A 105 -6.06 17.22 8.07
N TRP A 106 -5.98 18.46 7.58
CA TRP A 106 -7.12 19.37 7.59
C TRP A 106 -8.15 19.06 6.48
N ALA A 107 -7.71 18.46 5.37
CA ALA A 107 -8.52 18.12 4.21
C ALA A 107 -8.91 16.62 4.17
N GLY A 108 -8.71 15.89 5.27
CA GLY A 108 -9.01 14.47 5.39
C GLY A 108 -7.75 13.60 5.42
N GLU A 109 -7.74 12.54 4.61
CA GLU A 109 -6.65 11.57 4.53
C GLU A 109 -6.04 11.55 3.13
N PRO A 110 -4.76 11.15 2.94
CA PRO A 110 -4.15 11.10 1.60
C PRO A 110 -4.95 10.25 0.59
N ALA A 111 -5.51 9.13 1.04
CA ALA A 111 -6.36 8.26 0.21
C ALA A 111 -7.76 8.87 -0.06
N ARG A 112 -8.28 9.66 0.87
CA ARG A 112 -9.61 10.28 0.84
C ARG A 112 -9.53 11.80 0.99
N LEU A 113 -8.77 12.41 0.08
CA LEU A 113 -8.55 13.85 0.07
C LEU A 113 -9.83 14.58 -0.35
N ASN A 114 -10.22 15.62 0.40
CA ASN A 114 -11.44 16.41 0.18
C ASN A 114 -11.24 17.64 -0.72
N LEU A 115 -10.21 17.63 -1.57
CA LEU A 115 -9.88 18.68 -2.53
C LEU A 115 -9.80 18.10 -3.93
N ALA A 116 -10.18 18.91 -4.91
CA ALA A 116 -10.14 18.58 -6.32
C ALA A 116 -9.60 19.77 -7.14
N PRO A 117 -9.03 19.51 -8.33
CA PRO A 117 -8.81 20.54 -9.34
C PRO A 117 -10.06 21.41 -9.56
N GLY A 118 -9.87 22.71 -9.71
CA GLY A 118 -10.93 23.71 -9.86
C GLY A 118 -11.48 24.29 -8.56
N ASP A 119 -11.13 23.73 -7.39
CA ASP A 119 -11.50 24.32 -6.10
C ASP A 119 -10.82 25.67 -5.89
N ARG A 120 -11.56 26.63 -5.32
CA ARG A 120 -11.03 27.94 -4.91
C ARG A 120 -10.35 27.81 -3.56
N VAL A 121 -9.12 28.24 -3.46
CA VAL A 121 -8.32 28.12 -2.25
C VAL A 121 -7.58 29.40 -1.90
N VAL A 122 -7.36 29.61 -0.61
CA VAL A 122 -6.56 30.72 -0.07
C VAL A 122 -5.21 30.22 0.42
N ILE A 123 -4.16 30.97 0.12
CA ILE A 123 -2.80 30.72 0.59
C ILE A 123 -2.64 31.32 1.99
N LEU A 124 -2.21 30.51 2.96
CA LEU A 124 -1.97 30.95 4.34
C LEU A 124 -0.51 31.30 4.61
N ASP A 125 0.44 30.63 3.94
CA ASP A 125 1.86 30.78 4.20
C ASP A 125 2.63 31.16 2.93
N GLY A 126 3.76 31.85 3.11
CA GLY A 126 4.64 32.27 2.02
C GLY A 126 4.38 33.70 1.51
N PRO A 127 5.03 34.10 0.39
CA PRO A 127 4.98 35.47 -0.12
C PRO A 127 3.59 35.88 -0.63
N ASP A 128 2.80 34.91 -1.09
CA ASP A 128 1.47 35.11 -1.64
C ASP A 128 0.34 34.91 -0.61
N ARG A 129 0.66 35.05 0.68
CA ARG A 129 -0.31 34.92 1.77
C ARG A 129 -1.52 35.84 1.59
N GLY A 130 -2.71 35.28 1.74
CA GLY A 130 -4.00 35.98 1.61
C GLY A 130 -4.55 36.03 0.19
N LYS A 131 -3.78 35.63 -0.83
CA LYS A 131 -4.29 35.53 -2.19
C LYS A 131 -5.17 34.28 -2.35
N ILE A 132 -6.22 34.43 -3.16
CA ILE A 132 -7.15 33.36 -3.51
C ILE A 132 -6.86 32.95 -4.95
N ASP A 133 -6.76 31.65 -5.19
CA ASP A 133 -6.55 31.08 -6.51
C ASP A 133 -7.32 29.77 -6.69
N ARG A 134 -7.26 29.18 -7.89
CA ARG A 134 -7.80 27.86 -8.18
C ARG A 134 -6.71 26.80 -8.23
N ILE A 135 -7.08 25.59 -7.82
CA ILE A 135 -6.21 24.42 -7.94
C ILE A 135 -6.18 23.96 -9.40
N GLU A 136 -4.97 23.86 -9.96
CA GLU A 136 -4.72 23.26 -11.27
C GLU A 136 -4.53 21.75 -11.14
N GLU A 137 -3.58 21.33 -10.30
CA GLU A 137 -3.22 19.92 -10.11
C GLU A 137 -2.97 19.62 -8.63
N ILE A 138 -3.23 18.37 -8.24
CA ILE A 138 -2.99 17.87 -6.88
C ILE A 138 -2.14 16.62 -6.96
N ASP A 139 -0.94 16.69 -6.38
CA ASP A 139 -0.09 15.52 -6.16
C ASP A 139 -0.33 14.94 -4.76
N LYS A 140 -0.92 13.74 -4.72
CA LYS A 140 -1.24 13.01 -3.50
C LYS A 140 -0.02 12.33 -2.88
N ASP A 141 0.99 12.00 -3.69
CA ASP A 141 2.15 11.26 -3.24
C ASP A 141 3.10 12.17 -2.44
N THR A 142 3.15 13.45 -2.79
CA THR A 142 3.88 14.47 -2.01
C THR A 142 2.97 15.26 -1.07
N GLY A 143 1.66 15.29 -1.30
CA GLY A 143 0.73 16.13 -0.55
C GLY A 143 0.89 17.61 -0.89
N THR A 144 1.04 17.91 -2.18
CA THR A 144 1.22 19.26 -2.71
C THR A 144 0.15 19.62 -3.74
N VAL A 145 0.03 20.91 -4.02
CA VAL A 145 -0.96 21.50 -4.92
C VAL A 145 -0.26 22.50 -5.83
N LEU A 146 -0.58 22.45 -7.12
CA LEU A 146 -0.23 23.47 -8.09
C LEU A 146 -1.43 24.42 -8.28
N LEU A 147 -1.13 25.72 -8.27
CA LEU A 147 -2.13 26.78 -8.47
C LEU A 147 -1.94 27.39 -9.86
N GLU A 148 -3.05 27.82 -10.47
CA GLU A 148 -3.05 28.33 -11.85
C GLU A 148 -2.21 29.62 -12.01
N LYS A 149 -2.35 30.58 -11.09
CA LYS A 149 -1.85 31.96 -11.24
C LYS A 149 -0.85 32.37 -10.17
N CYS A 150 -1.05 31.93 -8.93
CA CYS A 150 -0.26 32.31 -7.77
C CYS A 150 0.93 31.38 -7.55
N HIS A 151 1.87 31.80 -6.70
CA HIS A 151 3.06 31.03 -6.32
C HIS A 151 3.91 30.57 -7.50
N ARG A 152 4.25 31.53 -8.36
CA ARG A 152 5.11 31.32 -9.52
C ARG A 152 6.52 31.82 -9.23
N VAL A 153 7.52 31.08 -9.70
CA VAL A 153 8.94 31.42 -9.56
C VAL A 153 9.60 31.41 -10.94
N LEU A 154 10.62 32.24 -11.14
CA LEU A 154 11.46 32.16 -12.33
C LEU A 154 12.33 30.91 -12.23
N ALA A 155 12.07 29.97 -13.13
CA ALA A 155 12.82 28.73 -13.25
C ALA A 155 13.89 28.87 -14.32
N GLN A 156 15.11 28.44 -13.99
CA GLN A 156 16.15 28.26 -14.99
C GLN A 156 15.73 27.11 -15.91
N SER A 157 15.74 27.36 -17.22
CA SER A 157 15.54 26.28 -18.19
C SER A 157 16.79 25.41 -18.25
N MET A 158 16.62 24.11 -18.51
CA MET A 158 17.73 23.16 -18.69
C MET A 158 18.45 23.37 -20.02
N LEU A 159 17.77 24.00 -20.98
CA LEU A 159 18.31 24.48 -22.25
C LEU A 159 18.60 25.98 -22.07
N ASP A 160 19.58 26.56 -22.76
CA ASP A 160 20.02 27.99 -22.72
C ASP A 160 18.93 29.04 -23.09
N GLN A 161 17.67 28.70 -22.90
CA GLN A 161 16.51 29.56 -22.99
C GLN A 161 16.44 30.51 -21.78
N PRO A 162 15.85 31.70 -21.97
CA PRO A 162 15.64 32.63 -20.88
C PRO A 162 14.78 31.99 -19.77
N PRO A 163 15.00 32.36 -18.49
CA PRO A 163 14.19 31.88 -17.38
C PRO A 163 12.70 32.13 -17.61
N GLN A 164 11.87 31.14 -17.27
CA GLN A 164 10.41 31.22 -17.44
C GLN A 164 9.70 31.16 -16.08
N SER A 165 8.59 31.89 -15.97
CA SER A 165 7.73 31.84 -14.79
C SER A 165 6.95 30.52 -14.77
N LYS A 166 7.30 29.64 -13.82
CA LYS A 166 6.63 28.35 -13.60
C LYS A 166 5.90 28.35 -12.26
N ALA A 167 4.72 27.71 -12.22
CA ALA A 167 4.03 27.43 -10.96
C ALA A 167 4.84 26.44 -10.13
N VAL A 168 4.90 26.67 -8.82
CA VAL A 168 5.64 25.85 -7.86
C VAL A 168 4.64 25.12 -6.95
N PRO A 169 4.89 23.86 -6.58
CA PRO A 169 4.02 23.12 -5.69
C PRO A 169 4.02 23.72 -4.29
N ILE A 170 2.81 23.97 -3.76
CA ILE A 170 2.59 24.40 -2.38
C ILE A 170 2.12 23.21 -1.56
N SER A 171 2.55 23.10 -0.30
CA SER A 171 2.03 22.08 0.61
C SER A 171 0.53 22.24 0.87
N LEU A 172 -0.22 21.15 0.92
CA LEU A 172 -1.64 21.16 1.27
C LEU A 172 -1.93 21.85 2.62
N SER A 173 -1.01 21.76 3.58
CA SER A 173 -1.14 22.41 4.90
C SER A 173 -1.14 23.94 4.84
N ALA A 174 -0.52 24.54 3.81
CA ALA A 174 -0.40 25.99 3.65
C ALA A 174 -1.60 26.61 2.91
N VAL A 175 -2.62 25.82 2.58
CA VAL A 175 -3.75 26.23 1.74
C VAL A 175 -5.06 25.86 2.43
N ARG A 176 -6.12 26.67 2.27
CA ARG A 176 -7.48 26.34 2.76
C ARG A 176 -8.53 26.55 1.68
N LEU A 177 -9.61 25.76 1.75
CA LEU A 177 -10.72 25.85 0.81
C LEU A 177 -11.52 27.12 1.09
N VAL A 178 -11.84 27.88 0.04
CA VAL A 178 -12.73 29.03 0.10
C VAL A 178 -14.04 28.66 -0.56
N TYR A 179 -15.14 28.81 0.19
CA TYR A 179 -16.46 28.51 -0.33
C TYR A 179 -17.47 29.58 0.11
N PRO A 180 -18.35 30.03 -0.81
CA PRO A 180 -19.40 30.98 -0.48
C PRO A 180 -20.48 30.30 0.37
N ILE A 181 -20.74 30.83 1.57
CA ILE A 181 -21.76 30.34 2.50
C ILE A 181 -22.73 31.48 2.81
N PRO A 182 -24.06 31.24 2.80
CA PRO A 182 -25.03 32.21 3.28
C PRO A 182 -24.98 32.32 4.81
N ASP A 183 -24.80 33.53 5.31
CA ASP A 183 -24.89 33.81 6.75
C ASP A 183 -26.33 33.51 7.24
N PRO A 184 -26.53 32.74 8.33
CA PRO A 184 -27.86 32.32 8.76
C PRO A 184 -28.73 33.48 9.27
N ALA A 185 -28.11 34.55 9.79
CA ALA A 185 -28.82 35.70 10.34
C ALA A 185 -29.19 36.76 9.29
N THR A 186 -28.33 36.94 8.27
CA THR A 186 -28.49 38.02 7.28
C THR A 186 -28.90 37.51 5.90
N GLY A 187 -28.72 36.22 5.62
CA GLY A 187 -28.96 35.62 4.30
C GLY A 187 -27.95 36.04 3.23
N VAL A 188 -26.97 36.89 3.57
CA VAL A 188 -25.97 37.37 2.61
C VAL A 188 -24.91 36.28 2.41
N VAL A 189 -24.65 35.95 1.14
CA VAL A 189 -23.61 34.99 0.77
C VAL A 189 -22.24 35.65 0.90
N ARG A 190 -21.37 35.07 1.72
CA ARG A 190 -19.99 35.55 1.93
C ARG A 190 -19.00 34.43 1.63
N ASP A 191 -17.86 34.80 1.06
CA ASP A 191 -16.74 33.86 0.90
C ASP A 191 -16.16 33.55 2.28
N THR A 192 -16.20 32.27 2.65
CA THR A 192 -15.69 31.79 3.94
C THR A 192 -14.50 30.87 3.74
N ILE A 193 -13.53 30.96 4.65
CA ILE A 193 -12.37 30.08 4.69
C ILE A 193 -12.72 28.87 5.54
N ILE A 194 -12.64 27.68 4.95
CA ILE A 194 -12.95 26.43 5.64
C ILE A 194 -11.69 25.88 6.27
N ASN A 195 -11.71 25.78 7.59
CA ASN A 195 -10.56 25.33 8.36
C ASN A 195 -10.30 23.82 8.26
N GLN A 196 -11.36 23.01 8.25
CA GLN A 196 -11.27 21.55 8.27
C GLN A 196 -12.42 20.90 7.48
N LEU A 197 -12.06 19.87 6.71
CA LEU A 197 -12.97 19.05 5.90
C LEU A 197 -12.85 17.58 6.31
N LYS A 198 -13.98 16.92 6.55
CA LYS A 198 -14.04 15.46 6.71
C LYS A 198 -14.83 14.82 5.58
N HIS A 199 -14.43 13.60 5.22
CA HIS A 199 -15.16 12.80 4.26
C HIS A 199 -16.32 12.09 4.97
N VAL A 200 -17.46 12.03 4.32
CA VAL A 200 -18.64 11.26 4.74
C VAL A 200 -19.00 10.30 3.62
N ARG A 201 -19.58 9.15 3.97
CA ARG A 201 -20.04 8.17 2.98
C ARG A 201 -20.94 8.84 1.95
N ALA A 202 -20.75 8.48 0.68
CA ALA A 202 -21.60 9.00 -0.40
C ALA A 202 -23.07 8.74 -0.11
N ASN A 203 -23.86 9.79 -0.25
CA ASN A 203 -25.31 9.67 -0.29
C ASN A 203 -25.79 9.80 -1.74
N MET A 204 -26.21 8.69 -2.36
CA MET A 204 -26.74 8.70 -3.74
C MET A 204 -28.04 9.50 -3.89
N LYS A 205 -28.77 9.73 -2.79
CA LYS A 205 -29.99 10.56 -2.80
C LYS A 205 -29.70 12.05 -2.66
N SER A 206 -28.42 12.44 -2.47
CA SER A 206 -28.07 13.85 -2.33
C SER A 206 -28.10 14.56 -3.68
N PRO A 207 -28.53 15.84 -3.72
CA PRO A 207 -28.53 16.62 -4.97
C PRO A 207 -27.10 16.87 -5.50
N ASN A 208 -26.08 16.70 -4.65
CA ASN A 208 -24.67 16.89 -4.99
C ASN A 208 -24.05 15.68 -5.70
N MET A 209 -24.74 14.54 -5.77
CA MET A 209 -24.24 13.31 -6.38
C MET A 209 -24.79 13.16 -7.80
N THR A 210 -24.07 13.70 -8.78
CA THR A 210 -24.38 13.52 -10.22
C THR A 210 -23.84 12.19 -10.76
N PHE A 211 -24.38 11.72 -11.88
CA PHE A 211 -23.92 10.51 -12.55
C PHE A 211 -22.45 10.61 -13.00
N GLU A 212 -22.07 11.74 -13.60
CA GLU A 212 -20.68 12.02 -14.02
C GLU A 212 -19.70 11.97 -12.85
N ARG A 213 -20.09 12.56 -11.70
CA ARG A 213 -19.28 12.50 -10.47
C ARG A 213 -19.15 11.07 -9.96
N TRP A 214 -20.19 10.25 -10.08
CA TRP A 214 -20.16 8.87 -9.64
C TRP A 214 -19.17 8.04 -10.48
N GLU A 215 -19.12 8.26 -11.78
CA GLU A 215 -18.28 7.50 -12.70
C GLU A 215 -16.82 7.99 -12.70
N TYR A 216 -16.61 9.30 -12.82
CA TYR A 216 -15.29 9.91 -13.03
C TYR A 216 -14.75 10.70 -11.81
N GLY A 217 -15.62 11.03 -10.86
CA GLY A 217 -15.31 11.91 -9.73
C GLY A 217 -15.09 11.21 -8.39
N LYS A 218 -15.21 12.00 -7.31
CA LYS A 218 -15.06 11.52 -5.92
C LYS A 218 -16.38 10.97 -5.38
N LYS A 219 -16.34 9.71 -4.94
CA LYS A 219 -17.49 8.96 -4.39
C LYS A 219 -17.76 9.18 -2.89
N TRP A 220 -17.33 10.29 -2.32
CA TRP A 220 -17.65 10.65 -0.94
C TRP A 220 -17.95 12.14 -0.85
N ASP A 221 -18.79 12.52 0.09
CA ASP A 221 -19.14 13.92 0.32
C ASP A 221 -18.15 14.53 1.31
N ARG A 222 -17.84 15.81 1.11
CA ARG A 222 -16.95 16.57 1.99
C ARG A 222 -17.77 17.51 2.85
N VAL A 223 -17.55 17.45 4.15
CA VAL A 223 -18.31 18.21 5.15
C VAL A 223 -17.36 19.17 5.85
N ALA A 224 -17.76 20.45 5.91
CA ALA A 224 -17.09 21.45 6.74
C ALA A 224 -17.43 21.21 8.21
N LEU A 225 -16.39 21.01 9.02
CA LEU A 225 -16.56 20.85 10.46
C LEU A 225 -17.00 22.17 11.11
N GLY A 226 -17.90 22.07 12.09
CA GLY A 226 -18.52 23.22 12.76
C GLY A 226 -19.86 23.61 12.16
N LEU A 227 -19.97 23.65 10.83
CA LEU A 227 -21.23 23.97 10.13
C LEU A 227 -22.05 22.71 9.77
N ASN A 228 -21.43 21.52 9.79
CA ASN A 228 -22.04 20.25 9.36
C ASN A 228 -22.70 20.34 7.97
N MET A 229 -22.17 21.21 7.13
CA MET A 229 -22.67 21.48 5.79
C MET A 229 -21.85 20.70 4.77
N ILE A 230 -22.53 20.04 3.84
CA ILE A 230 -21.91 19.35 2.72
C ILE A 230 -21.52 20.39 1.67
N ILE A 231 -20.24 20.43 1.32
CA ILE A 231 -19.73 21.28 0.25
C ILE A 231 -19.71 20.46 -1.04
N PRO A 232 -20.37 20.92 -2.11
CA PRO A 232 -20.35 20.22 -3.38
C PRO A 232 -18.94 20.16 -3.95
N TRP A 233 -18.67 19.14 -4.74
CA TRP A 233 -17.44 19.06 -5.52
C TRP A 233 -17.54 19.99 -6.74
N PRO A 234 -16.40 20.44 -7.28
CA PRO A 234 -16.39 21.09 -8.58
C PRO A 234 -16.96 20.13 -9.65
N LYS A 235 -17.53 20.70 -10.71
CA LYS A 235 -18.04 19.91 -11.83
C LYS A 235 -16.88 19.15 -12.48
N VAL A 236 -17.07 17.86 -12.72
CA VAL A 236 -16.08 17.00 -13.37
C VAL A 236 -16.51 16.87 -14.81
N GLU A 237 -15.64 17.30 -15.73
CA GLU A 237 -15.86 17.06 -17.15
C GLU A 237 -15.48 15.60 -17.46
N PRO A 238 -16.36 14.84 -18.15
CA PRO A 238 -16.02 13.50 -18.57
C PRO A 238 -14.84 13.55 -19.53
N PRO A 239 -13.85 12.64 -19.41
CA PRO A 239 -12.71 12.63 -20.32
C PRO A 239 -13.20 12.40 -21.75
N GLU A 240 -12.72 13.22 -22.69
CA GLU A 240 -12.99 13.03 -24.11
C GLU A 240 -12.27 11.77 -24.59
N VAL A 241 -13.04 10.70 -24.81
CA VAL A 241 -12.50 9.46 -25.37
C VAL A 241 -12.55 9.58 -26.89
N HIS A 242 -11.41 9.87 -27.49
CA HIS A 242 -11.28 9.87 -28.95
C HIS A 242 -11.14 8.44 -29.46
N THR A 243 -11.98 8.07 -30.42
CA THR A 243 -11.83 6.81 -31.15
C THR A 243 -10.82 7.02 -32.26
N THR A 244 -9.77 6.21 -32.25
CA THR A 244 -8.75 6.18 -33.31
C THR A 244 -9.07 5.08 -34.32
N GLU A 245 -8.54 5.19 -35.54
CA GLU A 245 -8.73 4.17 -36.58
C GLU A 245 -8.13 2.80 -36.19
N ALA A 246 -7.19 2.78 -35.24
CA ALA A 246 -6.61 1.56 -34.70
C ALA A 246 -7.52 0.86 -33.67
N ASP A 247 -8.58 1.53 -33.18
CA ASP A 247 -9.51 0.96 -32.22
C ASP A 247 -10.50 0.01 -32.91
N THR A 248 -10.88 -1.04 -32.19
CA THR A 248 -11.86 -2.01 -32.69
C THR A 248 -13.27 -1.45 -32.57
N VAL A 249 -14.09 -1.71 -33.58
CA VAL A 249 -15.49 -1.28 -33.58
C VAL A 249 -16.25 -2.08 -32.52
N ARG A 250 -17.14 -1.40 -31.78
CA ARG A 250 -17.95 -2.01 -30.71
C ARG A 250 -18.63 -3.32 -31.14
N THR A 251 -19.15 -3.37 -32.36
CA THR A 251 -19.80 -4.56 -32.93
C THR A 251 -18.88 -5.78 -32.97
N GLU A 252 -17.59 -5.59 -33.26
CA GLU A 252 -16.59 -6.66 -33.29
C GLU A 252 -16.20 -7.09 -31.88
N VAL A 253 -16.06 -6.12 -30.96
CA VAL A 253 -15.72 -6.38 -29.54
C VAL A 253 -16.82 -7.16 -28.83
N GLU A 254 -18.08 -6.82 -29.09
CA GLU A 254 -19.23 -7.47 -28.46
C GLU A 254 -19.60 -8.83 -29.11
N HIS A 255 -19.01 -9.15 -30.27
CA HIS A 255 -19.28 -10.39 -30.98
C HIS A 255 -18.74 -11.62 -30.23
N ARG A 256 -19.65 -12.40 -29.65
CA ARG A 256 -19.33 -13.60 -28.84
C ARG A 256 -18.96 -14.80 -29.71
N THR A 257 -17.66 -14.94 -30.00
CA THR A 257 -17.11 -16.05 -30.79
C THR A 257 -16.73 -17.28 -29.99
N PHE A 258 -16.46 -17.14 -28.69
CA PHE A 258 -15.95 -18.23 -27.86
C PHE A 258 -17.08 -19.15 -27.37
N TYR A 259 -16.98 -20.43 -27.73
CA TYR A 259 -17.91 -21.48 -27.30
C TYR A 259 -17.20 -22.49 -26.40
N HIS A 260 -17.82 -22.85 -25.27
CA HIS A 260 -17.28 -23.82 -24.33
C HIS A 260 -17.41 -25.24 -24.88
N ARG A 261 -16.32 -25.79 -25.43
CA ARG A 261 -16.24 -27.19 -25.88
C ARG A 261 -15.62 -28.05 -24.79
N LEU A 262 -16.18 -29.24 -24.56
CA LEU A 262 -15.68 -30.20 -23.55
C LEU A 262 -14.73 -31.24 -24.15
N LEU A 263 -15.03 -31.73 -25.36
CA LEU A 263 -14.30 -32.84 -26.00
C LEU A 263 -13.01 -32.39 -26.70
N THR A 264 -12.98 -31.15 -27.18
CA THR A 264 -11.84 -30.56 -27.89
C THR A 264 -11.31 -29.39 -27.09
N PRO A 265 -9.98 -29.26 -26.90
CA PRO A 265 -9.41 -28.09 -26.27
C PRO A 265 -9.72 -26.82 -27.09
N PRO A 266 -9.79 -25.65 -26.44
CA PRO A 266 -10.12 -24.39 -27.11
C PRO A 266 -9.04 -23.91 -28.09
N MET A 267 -7.82 -24.43 -27.95
CA MET A 267 -6.68 -24.16 -28.82
C MET A 267 -5.87 -25.45 -29.02
N PRO A 268 -5.07 -25.55 -30.09
CA PRO A 268 -4.19 -26.69 -30.32
C PRO A 268 -3.23 -26.92 -29.15
N GLU A 269 -2.89 -28.18 -28.87
CA GLU A 269 -2.03 -28.55 -27.73
C GLU A 269 -0.61 -27.95 -27.83
N VAL A 270 -0.12 -27.72 -29.05
CA VAL A 270 1.20 -27.11 -29.29
C VAL A 270 1.30 -25.71 -28.68
N VAL A 271 0.21 -24.94 -28.72
CA VAL A 271 0.16 -23.57 -28.16
C VAL A 271 0.33 -23.57 -26.64
N ILE A 272 0.01 -24.69 -25.96
CA ILE A 272 0.20 -24.81 -24.51
C ILE A 272 1.69 -24.69 -24.15
N ASP A 273 2.59 -25.22 -24.97
CA ASP A 273 4.03 -25.15 -24.72
C ASP A 273 4.61 -23.75 -25.02
N GLU A 274 3.90 -22.91 -25.77
CA GLU A 274 4.24 -21.48 -25.98
C GLU A 274 3.75 -20.60 -24.81
N LEU A 275 2.50 -20.81 -24.37
CA LEU A 275 1.90 -20.05 -23.27
C LEU A 275 2.62 -20.26 -21.94
N ARG A 276 3.22 -21.45 -21.75
CA ARG A 276 4.01 -21.75 -20.56
C ARG A 276 5.21 -22.62 -20.92
N ASN A 277 6.30 -22.36 -20.23
CA ASN A 277 7.44 -23.27 -20.32
C ASN A 277 7.12 -24.62 -19.66
N LYS A 278 7.05 -25.68 -20.48
CA LYS A 278 6.80 -27.08 -20.10
C LYS A 278 7.71 -27.60 -18.98
N TYR A 279 8.96 -27.13 -18.94
CA TYR A 279 10.00 -27.55 -18.02
C TYR A 279 10.26 -26.53 -16.90
N SER A 280 9.38 -25.55 -16.74
CA SER A 280 9.48 -24.54 -15.69
C SER A 280 9.50 -25.16 -14.29
N GLN A 281 10.36 -24.63 -13.43
CA GLN A 281 10.42 -25.02 -12.00
C GLN A 281 9.17 -24.56 -11.22
N PHE A 282 8.42 -23.60 -11.76
CA PHE A 282 7.17 -23.08 -11.21
C PHE A 282 5.93 -23.88 -11.66
N ARG A 283 6.12 -24.96 -12.43
CA ARG A 283 5.00 -25.79 -12.89
C ARG A 283 4.32 -26.48 -11.70
N THR A 284 3.01 -26.27 -11.55
CA THR A 284 2.16 -26.90 -10.53
C THR A 284 1.21 -27.95 -11.11
N ARG A 285 0.74 -27.75 -12.35
CA ARG A 285 -0.14 -28.68 -13.07
C ARG A 285 0.68 -29.72 -13.83
N HIS A 286 0.73 -30.94 -13.29
CA HIS A 286 1.48 -32.07 -13.85
C HIS A 286 0.55 -33.18 -14.35
N GLU A 287 1.02 -33.93 -15.35
CA GLU A 287 0.32 -35.11 -15.84
C GLU A 287 0.30 -36.23 -14.80
N PRO A 288 -0.74 -37.08 -14.75
CA PRO A 288 -0.84 -38.19 -13.81
C PRO A 288 0.38 -39.12 -13.84
N TRP A 289 0.84 -39.49 -15.04
CA TRP A 289 2.00 -40.37 -15.22
C TRP A 289 3.29 -39.79 -14.61
N TYR A 290 3.45 -38.46 -14.64
CA TYR A 290 4.62 -37.78 -14.06
C TYR A 290 4.56 -37.77 -12.54
N VAL A 291 3.36 -37.56 -11.98
CA VAL A 291 3.13 -37.63 -10.53
C VAL A 291 3.41 -39.04 -10.01
N GLU A 292 2.95 -40.06 -10.73
CA GLU A 292 3.22 -41.47 -10.41
C GLU A 292 4.71 -41.81 -10.50
N LYS A 293 5.39 -41.34 -11.55
CA LYS A 293 6.84 -41.55 -11.69
C LYS A 293 7.60 -40.98 -10.49
N ILE A 294 7.21 -39.80 -10.02
CA ILE A 294 7.84 -39.15 -8.85
C ILE A 294 7.47 -39.86 -7.55
N SER A 295 6.22 -40.28 -7.37
CA SER A 295 5.81 -41.01 -6.16
C SER A 295 6.52 -42.36 -6.05
N ARG A 296 6.67 -43.09 -7.16
CA ARG A 296 7.44 -44.33 -7.23
C ARG A 296 8.91 -44.11 -6.90
N TYR A 297 9.52 -43.06 -7.46
CA TYR A 297 10.91 -42.71 -7.12
C TYR A 297 11.08 -42.39 -5.62
N GLU A 298 10.13 -41.66 -5.02
CA GLU A 298 10.14 -41.37 -3.58
C GLU A 298 9.95 -42.63 -2.73
N ALA A 299 9.04 -43.52 -3.12
CA ALA A 299 8.81 -44.79 -2.45
C ALA A 299 10.06 -45.67 -2.51
N ASN A 300 10.62 -45.89 -3.71
CA ASN A 300 11.83 -46.71 -3.90
C ASN A 300 13.03 -46.14 -3.15
N SER A 301 13.19 -44.80 -3.11
CA SER A 301 14.28 -44.18 -2.36
C SER A 301 14.12 -44.35 -0.84
N LYS A 302 12.88 -44.35 -0.32
CA LYS A 302 12.61 -44.58 1.11
C LYS A 302 12.73 -46.05 1.48
N HIS A 303 12.14 -46.93 0.67
CA HIS A 303 12.20 -48.38 0.84
C HIS A 303 13.64 -48.85 0.70
N GLY A 304 14.33 -48.56 -0.40
CA GLY A 304 15.72 -48.97 -0.59
C GLY A 304 16.67 -48.48 0.51
N ARG A 305 16.44 -47.30 1.11
CA ARG A 305 17.23 -46.86 2.29
C ARG A 305 16.89 -47.65 3.55
N LYS A 306 15.61 -47.93 3.81
CA LYS A 306 15.17 -48.68 5.00
C LYS A 306 15.54 -50.14 4.88
N ASP A 307 15.38 -50.72 3.71
CA ASP A 307 15.64 -52.13 3.43
C ASP A 307 17.16 -52.37 3.46
N ALA A 308 17.97 -51.51 2.85
CA ALA A 308 19.43 -51.60 3.00
C ALA A 308 19.90 -51.44 4.47
N LEU A 309 19.23 -50.61 5.27
CA LEU A 309 19.53 -50.50 6.70
C LEU A 309 19.07 -51.73 7.48
N ARG A 310 17.97 -52.39 7.07
CA ARG A 310 17.47 -53.64 7.66
C ARG A 310 18.37 -54.82 7.34
N ASP A 311 18.85 -54.90 6.10
CA ASP A 311 19.78 -55.96 5.66
C ASP A 311 21.13 -55.91 6.38
N MET A 312 21.49 -54.76 6.96
CA MET A 312 22.71 -54.56 7.75
C MET A 312 22.49 -54.69 9.27
N GLN A 313 21.29 -55.08 9.73
CA GLN A 313 21.01 -55.23 11.16
C GLN A 313 21.75 -56.42 11.78
N THR A 314 22.13 -56.29 13.04
CA THR A 314 22.69 -57.40 13.80
C THR A 314 21.58 -58.34 14.30
N PRO A 315 21.85 -59.64 14.52
CA PRO A 315 20.85 -60.59 15.02
C PRO A 315 20.18 -60.18 16.35
N LEU A 316 20.90 -59.44 17.21
CA LEU A 316 20.36 -58.90 18.45
C LEU A 316 19.36 -57.76 18.22
N GLU A 317 19.56 -56.95 17.18
CA GLU A 317 18.66 -55.87 16.81
C GLU A 317 17.37 -56.42 16.20
N GLU A 318 17.45 -57.43 15.33
CA GLU A 318 16.28 -58.13 14.80
C GLU A 318 15.41 -58.75 15.91
N LEU A 319 16.05 -59.37 16.91
CA LEU A 319 15.36 -59.94 18.08
C LEU A 319 14.63 -58.83 18.87
N LYS A 320 15.29 -57.69 19.09
CA LYS A 320 14.70 -56.53 19.77
C LYS A 320 13.53 -55.94 18.98
N GLU A 321 13.61 -55.85 17.65
CA GLU A 321 12.50 -55.41 16.79
C GLU A 321 11.31 -56.36 16.90
N LYS A 322 11.54 -57.68 16.77
CA LYS A 322 10.48 -58.70 16.94
C LYS A 322 9.84 -58.62 18.32
N GLN A 323 10.62 -58.44 19.39
CA GLN A 323 10.06 -58.25 20.74
C GLN A 323 9.24 -56.96 20.87
N ARG A 324 9.63 -55.88 20.20
CA ARG A 324 8.85 -54.63 20.17
C ARG A 324 7.54 -54.82 19.43
N GLU A 325 7.54 -55.51 18.29
CA GLU A 325 6.32 -55.84 17.55
C GLU A 325 5.39 -56.75 18.37
N LEU A 326 5.93 -57.74 19.08
CA LEU A 326 5.18 -58.59 20.00
C LEU A 326 4.61 -57.81 21.20
N LYS A 327 5.32 -56.79 21.69
CA LYS A 327 4.81 -55.92 22.76
C LYS A 327 3.75 -54.95 22.24
N ALA A 328 3.95 -54.37 21.06
CA ALA A 328 3.00 -53.46 20.43
C ALA A 328 1.69 -54.17 20.06
N SER A 329 1.76 -55.40 19.54
CA SER A 329 0.59 -56.23 19.22
C SER A 329 -0.19 -56.70 20.45
N LYS A 330 0.48 -56.89 21.59
CA LYS A 330 -0.20 -57.17 22.87
C LYS A 330 -0.99 -55.97 23.40
N GLY A 331 -0.75 -54.77 22.89
CA GLY A 331 -1.41 -53.55 23.35
C GLY A 331 -1.04 -53.19 24.79
N GLU A 332 -1.63 -52.10 25.29
CA GLU A 332 -1.53 -51.76 26.71
C GLU A 332 -2.50 -52.64 27.51
N PRO A 333 -2.08 -53.21 28.66
CA PRO A 333 -2.96 -54.03 29.47
C PRO A 333 -4.10 -53.16 30.03
N VAL A 334 -5.33 -53.51 29.69
CA VAL A 334 -6.53 -52.89 30.26
C VAL A 334 -6.76 -53.44 31.66
N LEU A 335 -6.96 -52.56 32.65
CA LEU A 335 -7.34 -52.96 34.00
C LEU A 335 -8.76 -53.55 33.97
N SER A 336 -8.93 -54.77 34.48
CA SER A 336 -10.26 -55.38 34.62
C SER A 336 -11.11 -54.64 35.64
N GLU A 337 -12.43 -54.71 35.49
CA GLU A 337 -13.40 -54.09 36.40
C GLU A 337 -13.16 -54.52 37.85
N ASP A 338 -12.90 -55.81 38.12
CA ASP A 338 -12.50 -56.30 39.45
C ASP A 338 -11.24 -55.62 40.03
N MET A 339 -10.26 -55.28 39.18
CA MET A 339 -9.06 -54.58 39.62
C MET A 339 -9.37 -53.12 39.90
N LEU A 340 -10.24 -52.50 39.10
CA LEU A 340 -10.74 -51.14 39.34
C LEU A 340 -11.58 -51.06 40.62
N GLU A 341 -12.40 -52.07 40.90
CA GLU A 341 -13.16 -52.18 42.15
C GLU A 341 -12.24 -52.35 43.36
N LYS A 342 -11.21 -53.19 43.27
CA LYS A 342 -10.20 -53.33 44.35
C LYS A 342 -9.42 -52.03 44.57
N ILE A 343 -9.09 -51.32 43.49
CA ILE A 343 -8.47 -49.99 43.56
C ILE A 343 -9.45 -49.01 44.24
N GLY A 344 -10.72 -49.02 43.85
CA GLY A 344 -11.78 -48.21 44.46
C GLY A 344 -11.99 -48.49 45.95
N GLN A 345 -11.98 -49.78 46.36
CA GLN A 345 -12.05 -50.17 47.77
C GLN A 345 -10.83 -49.71 48.56
N LEU A 346 -9.63 -49.76 47.97
CA LEU A 346 -8.43 -49.22 48.62
C LEU A 346 -8.48 -47.69 48.72
N MET A 347 -9.02 -47.00 47.71
CA MET A 347 -9.24 -45.55 47.76
C MET A 347 -10.25 -45.20 48.84
N ALA A 348 -11.40 -45.87 48.89
CA ALA A 348 -12.42 -45.65 49.92
C ALA A 348 -11.94 -45.99 51.34
N LYS A 349 -11.12 -47.05 51.52
CA LYS A 349 -10.51 -47.36 52.82
C LYS A 349 -9.51 -46.29 53.26
N LYS A 350 -8.67 -45.80 52.33
CA LYS A 350 -7.73 -44.70 52.64
C LYS A 350 -8.45 -43.38 52.89
N GLU A 351 -9.49 -43.09 52.13
CA GLU A 351 -10.33 -41.90 52.30
C GLU A 351 -11.14 -41.98 53.60
N GLY A 352 -11.64 -43.17 53.97
CA GLY A 352 -12.26 -43.45 55.27
C GLY A 352 -11.29 -43.31 56.44
N GLN A 353 -10.06 -43.81 56.30
CA GLN A 353 -9.01 -43.60 57.31
C GLN A 353 -8.60 -42.13 57.41
N ALA A 354 -8.44 -41.44 56.28
CA ALA A 354 -8.12 -40.01 56.22
C ALA A 354 -9.24 -39.14 56.79
N SER A 355 -10.51 -39.42 56.47
CA SER A 355 -11.69 -38.73 57.02
C SER A 355 -11.92 -39.04 58.50
N SER A 356 -11.61 -40.26 58.97
CA SER A 356 -11.63 -40.59 60.40
C SER A 356 -10.50 -39.90 61.18
N GLN A 357 -9.32 -39.73 60.57
CA GLN A 357 -8.23 -38.94 61.16
C GLN A 357 -8.49 -37.42 61.08
N ALA A 358 -9.26 -36.97 60.09
CA ALA A 358 -9.56 -35.56 59.84
C ALA A 358 -10.93 -35.09 60.41
N GLY A 359 -11.74 -35.98 61.00
CA GLY A 359 -12.99 -35.64 61.68
C GLY A 359 -14.07 -35.00 60.81
N ALA A 360 -14.26 -35.45 59.55
CA ALA A 360 -15.25 -34.86 58.62
C ALA A 360 -16.21 -35.91 58.02
N SER A 361 -17.52 -35.62 58.05
CA SER A 361 -18.61 -36.44 57.48
C SER A 361 -18.81 -36.13 55.99
N ALA A 362 -18.92 -37.16 55.14
CA ALA A 362 -19.11 -37.00 53.69
C ALA A 362 -20.57 -36.66 53.33
N VAL A 363 -20.75 -35.64 52.49
CA VAL A 363 -22.04 -35.18 51.94
C VAL A 363 -22.42 -36.04 50.72
N THR A 364 -23.61 -36.64 50.76
CA THR A 364 -24.22 -37.40 49.66
C THR A 364 -24.67 -36.47 48.53
N ALA A 365 -24.15 -36.66 47.32
CA ALA A 365 -24.68 -36.01 46.12
C ALA A 365 -25.71 -36.94 45.44
N GLU A 366 -26.98 -36.54 45.49
CA GLU A 366 -28.09 -37.19 44.77
C GLU A 366 -27.95 -36.96 43.25
N SER A 367 -28.02 -38.04 42.48
CA SER A 367 -28.15 -38.01 41.02
C SER A 367 -29.62 -37.82 40.62
N THR A 368 -29.95 -36.68 40.01
CA THR A 368 -31.20 -36.51 39.26
C THR A 368 -31.17 -37.33 37.95
N PRO A 369 -32.34 -37.80 37.47
CA PRO A 369 -32.47 -38.91 36.51
C PRO A 369 -31.95 -38.64 35.09
#